data_AF-A0A521UA74-F1
#
_entry.id   AF-A0A521UA74-F1
#
_cell.length_a   1.000
_cell.length_b   1.000
_cell.length_c   1.000
_cell.angle_alpha   90.00
_cell.angle_beta   90.00
_cell.angle_gamma   90.00
#
_symmetry.space_group_name_H-M   'P 1'
#
loop_
_entity.id
_entity.type
_entity.pdbx_description
1 polymer ?
#
loop_
_entity_poly.entity_id
_entity_poly.type
_entity_poly.pdbx_seq_one_letter_code
_entity_poly.pdbx_strand_id
1 'polypeptide(L)'
;PKVDGPPANYNDFGDFLSALATRYKGRIQAYQIWNEPNLARDWGGQTPSATDYVRLLKIAYQAIKAADPQAIVITAGLAPTTASGAIATPDMDYLQQMYDAGAKQYFDMLGLHAAGYRAPPEADPGTVAKDPVMTNNDPSPEKAKRIYAFRHAEDIRKIMVQNGDEAKRVAILEFGWTSDPRPNSPYHWFAVSEELKAKYIVGAYDYARKQWQPWVGIMSLIYVSAPYWTPEDEQYYWSITDPKGNPRPAYDAVKAMLKN
;
A
#
# COMPACT_ATOMS: atom_id res chain seq x y z
N PRO A 1 0.37 -18.65 -17.29
CA PRO A 1 0.22 -18.68 -15.81
C PRO A 1 -1.14 -18.06 -15.44
N LYS A 2 -1.87 -18.64 -14.49
CA LYS A 2 -3.10 -18.02 -13.98
C LYS A 2 -2.65 -16.75 -13.23
N VAL A 3 -3.11 -15.59 -13.68
CA VAL A 3 -2.87 -14.32 -12.99
C VAL A 3 -3.66 -14.36 -11.68
N ASP A 4 -3.04 -13.93 -10.57
CA ASP A 4 -3.73 -13.86 -9.27
C ASP A 4 -4.99 -13.01 -9.43
N GLY A 5 -6.13 -13.53 -8.99
CA GLY A 5 -7.43 -12.92 -9.24
C GLY A 5 -8.50 -13.40 -8.27
N PRO A 6 -9.65 -12.71 -8.23
CA PRO A 6 -10.70 -13.02 -7.26
C PRO A 6 -11.13 -14.49 -7.37
N PRO A 7 -11.54 -15.11 -6.25
CA PRO A 7 -11.96 -16.50 -6.25
C PRO A 7 -13.19 -16.68 -7.15
N ALA A 8 -13.26 -17.81 -7.85
CA ALA A 8 -14.42 -18.13 -8.70
C ALA A 8 -15.72 -18.23 -7.88
N ASN A 9 -15.61 -18.67 -6.62
CA ASN A 9 -16.67 -18.67 -5.63
C ASN A 9 -16.21 -17.90 -4.39
N TYR A 10 -16.87 -16.79 -4.07
CA TYR A 10 -16.50 -15.99 -2.90
C TYR A 10 -16.70 -16.71 -1.56
N ASN A 11 -17.59 -17.71 -1.50
CA ASN A 11 -17.80 -18.47 -0.26
C ASN A 11 -16.60 -19.34 0.09
N ASP A 12 -15.87 -19.87 -0.90
CA ASP A 12 -14.64 -20.67 -0.65
C ASP A 12 -13.58 -19.81 0.07
N PHE A 13 -13.52 -18.52 -0.23
CA PHE A 13 -12.65 -17.58 0.47
C PHE A 13 -13.11 -17.33 1.91
N GLY A 14 -14.42 -17.24 2.14
CA GLY A 14 -15.01 -17.17 3.48
C GLY A 14 -14.69 -18.39 4.33
N ASP A 15 -14.84 -19.60 3.76
CA ASP A 15 -14.53 -20.87 4.44
C ASP A 15 -13.03 -20.96 4.79
N PHE A 16 -12.17 -20.59 3.86
CA PHE A 16 -10.73 -20.50 4.10
C PHE A 16 -10.39 -19.54 5.24
N LEU A 17 -10.95 -18.32 5.22
CA LEU A 17 -10.69 -17.32 6.25
C LEU A 17 -11.27 -17.72 7.61
N SER A 18 -12.42 -18.40 7.64
CA SER A 18 -12.97 -18.96 8.87
C SER A 18 -12.03 -20.00 9.49
N ALA A 19 -11.53 -20.93 8.68
CA ALA A 19 -10.56 -21.94 9.13
C ALA A 19 -9.25 -21.30 9.60
N LEU A 20 -8.73 -20.32 8.86
CA LEU A 20 -7.50 -19.60 9.19
C LEU A 20 -7.63 -18.82 10.50
N ALA A 21 -8.69 -18.00 10.63
CA ALA A 21 -8.94 -17.20 11.82
C ALA A 21 -9.22 -18.07 13.06
N THR A 22 -9.90 -19.20 12.89
CA THR A 22 -10.13 -20.17 13.97
C THR A 22 -8.81 -20.77 14.44
N ARG A 23 -7.94 -21.18 13.51
CA ARG A 23 -6.63 -21.78 13.82
C ARG A 23 -5.69 -20.81 14.55
N TYR A 24 -5.76 -19.53 14.22
CA TYR A 24 -4.85 -18.50 14.74
C TYR A 24 -5.53 -17.49 15.67
N LYS A 25 -6.69 -17.84 16.23
CA LYS A 25 -7.45 -16.99 17.16
C LYS A 25 -6.55 -16.47 18.28
N GLY A 26 -6.53 -15.15 18.47
CA GLY A 26 -5.69 -14.47 19.46
C GLY A 26 -4.18 -14.47 19.17
N ARG A 27 -3.73 -15.02 18.04
CA ARG A 27 -2.30 -15.07 17.63
C ARG A 27 -2.01 -14.15 16.44
N ILE A 28 -2.90 -14.11 15.46
CA ILE A 28 -2.85 -13.13 14.37
C ILE A 28 -3.78 -11.97 14.74
N GLN A 29 -3.21 -10.77 14.87
CA GLN A 29 -3.94 -9.59 15.32
C GLN A 29 -4.70 -8.90 14.18
N ALA A 30 -4.20 -9.01 12.94
CA ALA A 30 -4.76 -8.34 11.79
C ALA A 30 -4.68 -9.19 10.52
N TYR A 31 -5.69 -9.05 9.68
CA TYR A 31 -5.80 -9.70 8.37
C TYR A 31 -6.01 -8.63 7.30
N GLN A 32 -5.07 -8.50 6.37
CA GLN A 32 -5.24 -7.71 5.15
C GLN A 32 -6.03 -8.53 4.13
N ILE A 33 -7.09 -7.95 3.60
CA ILE A 33 -7.94 -8.62 2.62
C ILE A 33 -7.56 -8.19 1.21
N TRP A 34 -6.80 -9.05 0.52
CA TRP A 34 -6.30 -8.87 -0.84
C TRP A 34 -5.13 -7.86 -0.98
N ASN A 35 -4.55 -7.77 -2.17
CA ASN A 35 -3.51 -6.81 -2.54
C ASN A 35 -3.88 -6.07 -3.84
N GLU A 36 -3.79 -4.74 -3.85
CA GLU A 36 -3.94 -3.88 -5.04
C GLU A 36 -5.10 -4.23 -6.00
N PRO A 37 -6.35 -4.44 -5.52
CA PRO A 37 -7.48 -4.83 -6.38
C PRO A 37 -7.89 -3.73 -7.37
N ASN A 38 -7.30 -2.54 -7.26
CA ASN A 38 -7.45 -1.44 -8.19
C ASN A 38 -6.55 -1.58 -9.45
N LEU A 39 -5.80 -2.68 -9.57
CA LEU A 39 -4.97 -3.00 -10.74
C LEU A 39 -5.40 -4.32 -11.37
N ALA A 40 -5.58 -4.33 -12.69
CA ALA A 40 -6.08 -5.51 -13.39
C ALA A 40 -5.14 -6.72 -13.23
N ARG A 41 -3.83 -6.49 -13.20
CA ARG A 41 -2.82 -7.56 -13.01
C ARG A 41 -2.95 -8.25 -11.65
N ASP A 42 -3.46 -7.55 -10.65
CA ASP A 42 -3.67 -8.05 -9.28
C ASP A 42 -5.15 -8.42 -9.05
N TRP A 43 -5.93 -8.43 -10.14
CA TRP A 43 -7.36 -8.74 -10.17
C TRP A 43 -7.70 -9.70 -11.32
N GLY A 44 -6.82 -10.65 -11.60
CA GLY A 44 -7.05 -11.74 -12.55
C GLY A 44 -7.04 -11.31 -14.02
N GLY A 45 -6.42 -10.17 -14.33
CA GLY A 45 -6.45 -9.53 -15.65
C GLY A 45 -7.79 -8.88 -16.00
N GLN A 46 -8.71 -8.79 -15.04
CA GLN A 46 -10.03 -8.19 -15.23
C GLN A 46 -10.00 -6.69 -14.94
N THR A 47 -10.94 -5.95 -15.52
CA THR A 47 -11.16 -4.55 -15.15
C THR A 47 -11.41 -4.46 -13.63
N PRO A 48 -10.66 -3.62 -12.90
CA PRO A 48 -10.84 -3.45 -11.46
C PRO A 48 -12.28 -3.06 -11.09
N SER A 49 -12.83 -3.71 -10.05
CA SER A 49 -14.21 -3.50 -9.60
C SER A 49 -14.25 -3.33 -8.09
N ALA A 50 -14.44 -2.09 -7.62
CA ALA A 50 -14.56 -1.79 -6.19
C ALA A 50 -15.78 -2.49 -5.56
N THR A 51 -16.89 -2.61 -6.31
CA THR A 51 -18.07 -3.33 -5.83
C THR A 51 -17.80 -4.82 -5.60
N ASP A 52 -17.08 -5.48 -6.50
CA ASP A 52 -16.73 -6.89 -6.33
C ASP A 52 -15.71 -7.09 -5.22
N TYR A 53 -14.73 -6.18 -5.09
CA TYR A 53 -13.83 -6.17 -3.95
C TYR A 53 -14.58 -5.99 -2.62
N VAL A 54 -15.56 -5.09 -2.54
CA VAL A 54 -16.37 -4.89 -1.32
C VAL A 54 -17.22 -6.14 -1.00
N ARG A 55 -17.68 -6.88 -2.01
CA ARG A 55 -18.34 -8.18 -1.78
C ARG A 55 -17.38 -9.19 -1.15
N LEU A 56 -16.16 -9.30 -1.66
CA LEU A 56 -15.10 -10.14 -1.10
C LEU A 56 -14.76 -9.71 0.35
N LEU A 57 -14.58 -8.40 0.57
CA LEU A 57 -14.28 -7.80 1.86
C LEU A 57 -15.37 -8.08 2.90
N LYS A 58 -16.65 -7.96 2.52
CA LYS A 58 -17.79 -8.29 3.39
C LYS A 58 -17.74 -9.74 3.87
N ILE A 59 -17.52 -10.68 2.95
CA ILE A 59 -17.44 -12.11 3.28
C ILE A 59 -16.26 -12.39 4.22
N ALA A 60 -15.10 -11.80 3.90
CA ALA A 60 -13.91 -11.91 4.75
C ALA A 60 -14.14 -11.37 6.16
N TYR A 61 -14.70 -10.16 6.27
CA TYR A 61 -14.99 -9.52 7.54
C TYR A 61 -15.92 -10.37 8.40
N GLN A 62 -17.01 -10.87 7.83
CA GLN A 62 -17.98 -11.70 8.55
C GLN A 62 -17.37 -13.03 9.02
N ALA A 63 -16.61 -13.71 8.16
CA ALA A 63 -15.96 -14.98 8.50
C ALA A 63 -14.91 -14.80 9.62
N ILE A 64 -14.06 -13.78 9.51
CA ILE A 64 -13.00 -13.49 10.49
C ILE A 64 -13.62 -13.09 11.83
N LYS A 65 -14.56 -12.13 11.84
CA LYS A 65 -15.19 -11.66 13.09
C LYS A 65 -15.99 -12.75 13.80
N ALA A 66 -16.58 -13.70 13.08
CA ALA A 66 -17.27 -14.84 13.68
C ALA A 66 -16.30 -15.78 14.40
N ALA A 67 -15.12 -16.05 13.82
CA ALA A 67 -14.10 -16.91 14.42
C ALA A 67 -13.32 -16.20 15.55
N ASP A 68 -12.90 -14.95 15.30
CA ASP A 68 -12.14 -14.10 16.22
C ASP A 68 -12.67 -12.65 16.20
N PRO A 69 -13.57 -12.29 17.13
CA PRO A 69 -14.12 -10.94 17.20
C PRO A 69 -13.08 -9.83 17.49
N GLN A 70 -11.92 -10.19 18.04
CA GLN A 70 -10.84 -9.24 18.37
C GLN A 70 -9.89 -9.00 17.21
N ALA A 71 -9.92 -9.84 16.17
CA ALA A 71 -9.09 -9.64 14.99
C ALA A 71 -9.47 -8.35 14.24
N ILE A 72 -8.43 -7.64 13.78
CA ILE A 72 -8.55 -6.45 12.95
C ILE A 72 -8.63 -6.88 11.49
N VAL A 73 -9.64 -6.41 10.78
CA VAL A 73 -9.76 -6.60 9.33
C VAL A 73 -9.31 -5.32 8.64
N ILE A 74 -8.25 -5.42 7.85
CA ILE A 74 -7.68 -4.32 7.07
C ILE A 74 -8.13 -4.51 5.62
N THR A 75 -8.56 -3.44 4.95
CA THR A 75 -8.78 -3.49 3.49
C THR A 75 -7.46 -3.80 2.76
N ALA A 76 -7.53 -4.05 1.47
CA ALA A 76 -6.37 -4.14 0.60
C ALA A 76 -5.61 -2.82 0.65
N GLY A 77 -4.28 -2.90 0.50
CA GLY A 77 -3.51 -1.74 0.10
C GLY A 77 -3.86 -1.37 -1.33
N LEU A 78 -4.38 -0.16 -1.53
CA LEU A 78 -4.62 0.39 -2.86
C LEU A 78 -3.30 0.91 -3.44
N ALA A 79 -3.06 0.60 -4.72
CA ALA A 79 -1.88 1.05 -5.45
C ALA A 79 -2.05 2.50 -5.91
N PRO A 80 -1.13 3.43 -5.58
CA PRO A 80 -1.15 4.77 -6.13
C PRO A 80 -0.90 4.72 -7.64
N THR A 81 -1.86 5.20 -8.43
CA THR A 81 -1.76 5.16 -9.89
C THR A 81 -2.54 6.30 -10.54
N THR A 82 -2.01 6.83 -11.64
CA THR A 82 -2.71 7.73 -12.54
C THR A 82 -3.41 6.99 -13.69
N ALA A 83 -3.11 5.70 -13.88
CA ALA A 83 -3.74 4.88 -14.91
C ALA A 83 -5.22 4.66 -14.59
N SER A 84 -6.04 4.64 -15.65
CA SER A 84 -7.48 4.43 -15.56
C SER A 84 -7.99 3.51 -16.68
N GLY A 85 -9.20 2.98 -16.51
CA GLY A 85 -9.86 2.13 -17.51
C GLY A 85 -9.67 0.64 -17.24
N ALA A 86 -9.48 -0.16 -18.30
CA ALA A 86 -9.48 -1.62 -18.19
C ALA A 86 -8.30 -2.20 -17.38
N ILE A 87 -7.20 -1.45 -17.23
CA ILE A 87 -5.98 -1.94 -16.59
C ILE A 87 -5.82 -1.50 -15.14
N ALA A 88 -6.49 -0.42 -14.73
CA ALA A 88 -6.32 0.21 -13.43
C ALA A 88 -7.46 1.18 -13.13
N THR A 89 -7.67 1.45 -11.85
CA THR A 89 -8.48 2.56 -11.36
C THR A 89 -7.64 3.37 -10.37
N PRO A 90 -7.59 4.72 -10.49
CA PRO A 90 -6.91 5.56 -9.50
C PRO A 90 -7.39 5.26 -8.08
N ASP A 91 -6.47 5.13 -7.14
CA ASP A 91 -6.74 4.74 -5.76
C ASP A 91 -7.76 5.63 -5.05
N MET A 92 -7.69 6.95 -5.23
CA MET A 92 -8.70 7.88 -4.71
C MET A 92 -10.11 7.59 -5.24
N ASP A 93 -10.22 7.32 -6.54
CA ASP A 93 -11.52 7.04 -7.18
C ASP A 93 -12.03 5.66 -6.74
N TYR A 94 -11.14 4.66 -6.66
CA TYR A 94 -11.47 3.31 -6.20
C TYR A 94 -11.93 3.32 -4.74
N LEU A 95 -11.28 4.10 -3.87
CA LEU A 95 -11.69 4.26 -2.47
C LEU A 95 -13.08 4.91 -2.35
N GLN A 96 -13.37 5.94 -3.13
CA GLN A 96 -14.71 6.53 -3.12
C GLN A 96 -15.75 5.50 -3.57
N GLN A 97 -15.46 4.73 -4.63
CA GLN A 97 -16.33 3.65 -5.10
C GLN A 97 -16.51 2.54 -4.04
N MET A 98 -15.49 2.26 -3.23
CA MET A 98 -15.62 1.33 -2.09
C MET A 98 -16.62 1.87 -1.05
N TYR A 99 -16.55 3.16 -0.70
CA TYR A 99 -17.52 3.76 0.21
C TYR A 99 -18.94 3.73 -0.37
N ASP A 100 -19.09 4.09 -1.64
CA ASP A 100 -20.38 4.06 -2.35
C ASP A 100 -20.98 2.64 -2.39
N ALA A 101 -20.12 1.61 -2.46
CA ALA A 101 -20.52 0.20 -2.38
C ALA A 101 -20.78 -0.31 -0.95
N GLY A 102 -20.61 0.53 0.08
CA GLY A 102 -20.91 0.20 1.47
C GLY A 102 -19.75 -0.41 2.27
N ALA A 103 -18.50 -0.24 1.83
CA ALA A 103 -17.32 -0.81 2.49
C ALA A 103 -17.21 -0.46 3.98
N LYS A 104 -17.70 0.72 4.39
CA LYS A 104 -17.54 1.27 5.75
C LYS A 104 -17.92 0.30 6.88
N GLN A 105 -18.83 -0.65 6.64
CA GLN A 105 -19.26 -1.60 7.67
C GLN A 105 -18.38 -2.86 7.79
N TYR A 106 -17.42 -3.05 6.87
CA TYR A 106 -16.74 -4.33 6.67
C TYR A 106 -15.21 -4.23 6.79
N PHE A 107 -14.70 -3.25 7.52
CA PHE A 107 -13.28 -3.18 7.91
C PHE A 107 -13.10 -2.40 9.20
N ASP A 108 -12.02 -2.70 9.92
CA ASP A 108 -11.60 -2.02 11.15
C ASP A 108 -10.51 -0.95 10.86
N MET A 109 -9.68 -1.17 9.84
CA MET A 109 -8.65 -0.22 9.37
C MET A 109 -8.60 -0.17 7.84
N LEU A 110 -8.33 1.02 7.28
CA LEU A 110 -8.14 1.18 5.84
C LEU A 110 -6.68 0.88 5.47
N GLY A 111 -6.46 -0.02 4.51
CA GLY A 111 -5.16 -0.28 3.91
C GLY A 111 -4.86 0.69 2.75
N LEU A 112 -3.61 1.15 2.64
CA LEU A 112 -3.10 1.87 1.46
C LEU A 112 -1.61 1.61 1.23
N HIS A 113 -1.12 1.82 0.02
CA HIS A 113 0.31 1.91 -0.29
C HIS A 113 0.71 3.38 -0.46
N ALA A 114 1.91 3.74 -0.01
CA ALA A 114 2.44 5.10 -0.06
C ALA A 114 3.90 5.09 -0.56
N ALA A 115 4.11 4.66 -1.80
CA ALA A 115 5.43 4.75 -2.42
C ALA A 115 5.89 6.22 -2.48
N GLY A 116 7.14 6.48 -2.10
CA GLY A 116 7.66 7.84 -2.08
C GLY A 116 8.16 8.37 -3.42
N TYR A 117 8.23 7.50 -4.44
CA TYR A 117 8.80 7.80 -5.76
C TYR A 117 10.17 8.47 -5.64
N ARG A 118 10.37 9.67 -6.22
CA ARG A 118 11.61 10.46 -6.13
C ARG A 118 11.55 11.51 -5.01
N ALA A 119 10.35 11.82 -4.52
CA ALA A 119 10.13 12.95 -3.62
C ALA A 119 10.60 12.64 -2.19
N PRO A 120 11.10 13.64 -1.44
CA PRO A 120 11.30 13.49 -0.01
C PRO A 120 9.97 13.26 0.71
N PRO A 121 9.95 12.55 1.86
CA PRO A 121 8.72 12.17 2.53
C PRO A 121 7.88 13.36 2.99
N GLU A 122 8.49 14.50 3.30
CA GLU A 122 7.79 15.72 3.72
C GLU A 122 7.20 16.55 2.56
N ALA A 123 7.50 16.20 1.30
CA ALA A 123 7.09 16.97 0.14
C ALA A 123 5.56 17.10 0.05
N ASP A 124 5.09 18.34 -0.19
CA ASP A 124 3.67 18.58 -0.44
C ASP A 124 3.22 17.91 -1.75
N PRO A 125 2.18 17.06 -1.75
CA PRO A 125 1.73 16.39 -2.96
C PRO A 125 1.27 17.34 -4.07
N GLY A 126 0.80 18.55 -3.73
CA GLY A 126 0.39 19.55 -4.71
C GLY A 126 1.57 20.22 -5.41
N THR A 127 2.66 20.45 -4.68
CA THR A 127 3.93 20.89 -5.28
C THR A 127 4.52 19.80 -6.17
N VAL A 128 4.57 18.55 -5.69
CA VAL A 128 5.08 17.42 -6.46
C VAL A 128 4.30 17.23 -7.77
N ALA A 129 2.96 17.30 -7.73
CA ALA A 129 2.11 17.11 -8.90
C ALA A 129 2.36 18.10 -10.06
N LYS A 130 2.95 19.27 -9.78
CA LYS A 130 3.24 20.33 -10.76
C LYS A 130 4.62 20.21 -11.38
N ASP A 131 5.52 19.45 -10.78
CA ASP A 131 6.89 19.31 -11.23
C ASP A 131 6.99 18.18 -12.29
N PRO A 132 7.34 18.51 -13.55
CA PRO A 132 7.43 17.51 -14.62
C PRO A 132 8.54 16.47 -14.37
N VAL A 133 9.61 16.83 -13.66
CA VAL A 133 10.69 15.89 -13.31
C VAL A 133 10.23 14.91 -12.24
N MET A 134 9.52 15.40 -11.23
CA MET A 134 9.00 14.55 -10.14
C MET A 134 7.87 13.61 -10.58
N THR A 135 7.17 13.96 -11.67
CA THR A 135 6.03 13.21 -12.19
C THR A 135 6.33 12.48 -13.50
N ASN A 136 7.60 12.38 -13.91
CA ASN A 136 8.00 11.75 -15.18
C ASN A 136 7.28 12.30 -16.42
N ASN A 137 6.98 13.59 -16.45
CA ASN A 137 6.16 14.24 -17.48
C ASN A 137 4.79 13.58 -17.67
N ASP A 138 4.21 12.98 -16.62
CA ASP A 138 2.89 12.38 -16.66
C ASP A 138 1.86 13.42 -17.17
N PRO A 139 1.15 13.13 -18.28
CA PRO A 139 0.19 14.05 -18.89
C PRO A 139 -1.14 14.11 -18.12
N SER A 140 -1.31 13.29 -17.08
CA SER A 140 -2.53 13.23 -16.28
C SER A 140 -2.82 14.56 -15.58
N PRO A 141 -4.10 14.83 -15.26
CA PRO A 141 -4.47 16.02 -14.49
C PRO A 141 -3.69 16.12 -13.17
N GLU A 142 -3.40 17.36 -12.75
CA GLU A 142 -2.61 17.64 -11.53
C GLU A 142 -3.13 16.87 -10.31
N LYS A 143 -4.46 16.77 -10.15
CA LYS A 143 -5.07 16.02 -9.03
C LYS A 143 -4.60 14.56 -8.97
N ALA A 144 -4.51 13.87 -10.12
CA ALA A 144 -4.09 12.48 -10.18
C ALA A 144 -2.60 12.32 -9.84
N LYS A 145 -1.77 13.29 -10.26
CA LYS A 145 -0.32 13.25 -10.05
C LYS A 145 0.13 13.48 -8.60
N ARG A 146 -0.79 13.76 -7.69
CA ARG A 146 -0.50 13.84 -6.25
C ARG A 146 0.03 12.52 -5.68
N ILE A 147 -0.25 11.39 -6.35
CA ILE A 147 0.22 10.04 -6.00
C ILE A 147 1.76 9.89 -6.00
N TYR A 148 2.50 10.79 -6.66
CA TYR A 148 3.97 10.74 -6.73
C TYR A 148 4.67 11.22 -5.44
N ALA A 149 3.93 11.42 -4.35
CA ALA A 149 4.44 11.84 -3.05
C ALA A 149 3.96 10.89 -1.94
N PHE A 150 4.84 10.55 -1.00
CA PHE A 150 4.50 9.77 0.20
C PHE A 150 3.29 10.36 0.96
N ARG A 151 3.22 11.69 1.02
CA ARG A 151 2.12 12.42 1.68
C ARG A 151 0.78 12.33 0.95
N HIS A 152 0.70 11.65 -0.19
CA HIS A 152 -0.59 11.32 -0.82
C HIS A 152 -1.55 10.56 0.13
N ALA A 153 -1.01 9.86 1.14
CA ALA A 153 -1.80 9.28 2.22
C ALA A 153 -2.77 10.29 2.89
N GLU A 154 -2.44 11.59 2.89
CA GLU A 154 -3.31 12.67 3.39
C GLU A 154 -4.54 12.87 2.50
N ASP A 155 -4.45 12.63 1.19
CA ASP A 155 -5.58 12.72 0.27
C ASP A 155 -6.54 11.55 0.44
N ILE A 156 -6.00 10.34 0.62
CA ILE A 156 -6.77 9.16 1.02
C ILE A 156 -7.49 9.42 2.35
N ARG A 157 -6.79 10.00 3.33
CA ARG A 157 -7.40 10.36 4.61
C ARG A 157 -8.54 11.37 4.46
N LYS A 158 -8.43 12.36 3.57
CA LYS A 158 -9.53 13.32 3.30
C LYS A 158 -10.77 12.61 2.80
N ILE A 159 -10.64 11.59 1.94
CA ILE A 159 -11.78 10.80 1.45
C ILE A 159 -12.45 10.04 2.59
N MET A 160 -11.68 9.46 3.53
CA MET A 160 -12.27 8.84 4.73
C MET A 160 -13.12 9.83 5.53
N VAL A 161 -12.59 11.05 5.77
CA VAL A 161 -13.30 12.10 6.52
C VAL A 161 -14.57 12.53 5.79
N GLN A 162 -14.51 12.69 4.46
CA GLN A 162 -15.67 13.07 3.64
C GLN A 162 -16.79 12.01 3.68
N ASN A 163 -16.43 10.74 3.89
CA ASN A 163 -17.37 9.62 4.05
C ASN A 163 -17.72 9.33 5.54
N GLY A 164 -17.33 10.23 6.45
CA GLY A 164 -17.59 10.15 7.89
C GLY A 164 -16.92 8.96 8.59
N ASP A 165 -15.79 8.47 8.05
CA ASP A 165 -15.03 7.33 8.57
C ASP A 165 -13.71 7.75 9.26
N GLU A 166 -13.65 8.99 9.75
CA GLU A 166 -12.48 9.56 10.41
C GLU A 166 -12.13 8.87 11.72
N ALA A 167 -13.06 8.15 12.35
CA ALA A 167 -12.79 7.39 13.56
C ALA A 167 -11.85 6.21 13.32
N LYS A 168 -11.83 5.65 12.10
CA LYS A 168 -10.95 4.52 11.76
C LYS A 168 -9.55 4.99 11.40
N ARG A 169 -8.59 4.10 11.68
CA ARG A 169 -7.17 4.30 11.35
C ARG A 169 -6.82 3.73 9.98
N VAL A 170 -5.67 4.16 9.48
CA VAL A 170 -5.03 3.68 8.27
C VAL A 170 -3.86 2.76 8.61
N ALA A 171 -3.66 1.71 7.82
CA ALA A 171 -2.43 0.94 7.72
C ALA A 171 -1.76 1.26 6.38
N ILE A 172 -0.52 1.76 6.43
CA ILE A 172 0.33 1.88 5.25
C ILE A 172 1.00 0.53 5.06
N LEU A 173 0.48 -0.26 4.13
CA LEU A 173 0.83 -1.67 3.96
C LEU A 173 2.10 -1.85 3.12
N GLU A 174 2.43 -0.86 2.30
CA GLU A 174 3.72 -0.75 1.61
C GLU A 174 4.13 0.72 1.53
N PHE A 175 5.39 1.01 1.85
CA PHE A 175 6.04 2.28 1.54
C PHE A 175 7.55 2.08 1.40
N GLY A 176 8.20 2.96 0.64
CA GLY A 176 9.64 2.89 0.42
C GLY A 176 10.10 3.75 -0.75
N TRP A 177 11.40 3.64 -1.06
CA TRP A 177 12.06 4.26 -2.21
C TRP A 177 12.98 3.22 -2.85
N THR A 178 13.06 3.21 -4.18
CA THR A 178 13.97 2.33 -4.92
C THR A 178 15.31 3.00 -5.21
N SER A 179 16.35 2.18 -5.40
CA SER A 179 17.67 2.62 -5.89
C SER A 179 18.03 1.99 -7.24
N ASP A 180 17.02 1.54 -7.99
CA ASP A 180 17.21 0.74 -9.21
C ASP A 180 18.02 1.50 -10.30
N PRO A 181 19.28 1.12 -10.55
CA PRO A 181 20.14 1.79 -11.50
C PRO A 181 19.90 1.31 -12.93
N ARG A 182 19.06 0.30 -13.15
CA ARG A 182 18.92 -0.36 -14.45
C ARG A 182 18.17 0.57 -15.42
N PRO A 183 18.78 0.99 -16.54
CA PRO A 183 18.17 1.99 -17.42
C PRO A 183 16.80 1.59 -18.00
N ASN A 184 16.57 0.29 -18.17
CA ASN A 184 15.32 -0.25 -18.73
C ASN A 184 14.26 -0.56 -17.66
N SER A 185 14.56 -0.36 -16.38
CA SER A 185 13.60 -0.57 -15.31
C SER A 185 12.52 0.52 -15.32
N PRO A 186 11.23 0.17 -15.16
CA PRO A 186 10.18 1.18 -15.04
C PRO A 186 10.32 2.03 -13.75
N TYR A 187 11.16 1.61 -12.81
CA TYR A 187 11.45 2.30 -11.55
C TYR A 187 12.64 3.25 -11.63
N HIS A 188 13.44 3.17 -12.70
CA HIS A 188 14.69 3.92 -12.85
C HIS A 188 14.49 5.44 -12.80
N TRP A 189 13.41 5.93 -13.42
CA TRP A 189 13.14 7.37 -13.53
C TRP A 189 12.94 8.06 -12.18
N PHE A 190 12.65 7.32 -11.11
CA PHE A 190 12.52 7.84 -9.75
C PHE A 190 13.48 7.20 -8.74
N ALA A 191 14.46 6.44 -9.21
CA ALA A 191 15.49 5.90 -8.34
C ALA A 191 16.27 7.01 -7.63
N VAL A 192 16.58 6.75 -6.36
CA VAL A 192 17.42 7.59 -5.49
C VAL A 192 18.67 6.81 -5.06
N SER A 193 19.69 7.49 -4.53
CA SER A 193 20.85 6.79 -3.96
C SER A 193 20.46 5.96 -2.73
N GLU A 194 21.25 4.95 -2.36
CA GLU A 194 21.02 4.16 -1.13
C GLU A 194 21.02 5.03 0.13
N GLU A 195 21.86 6.07 0.17
CA GLU A 195 21.94 7.03 1.28
C GLU A 195 20.67 7.90 1.35
N LEU A 196 20.19 8.36 0.20
CA LEU A 196 18.97 9.17 0.14
C LEU A 196 17.74 8.34 0.47
N LYS A 197 17.68 7.09 -0.01
CA LYS A 197 16.68 6.10 0.40
C LYS A 197 16.65 5.93 1.92
N ALA A 198 17.81 5.72 2.55
CA ALA A 198 17.91 5.59 3.99
C ALA A 198 17.36 6.83 4.74
N LYS A 199 17.76 8.03 4.28
CA LYS A 199 17.27 9.30 4.82
C LYS A 199 15.75 9.44 4.68
N TYR A 200 15.20 9.12 3.51
CA TYR A 200 13.77 9.25 3.23
C TYR A 200 12.92 8.25 4.01
N ILE A 201 13.38 7.01 4.17
CA ILE A 201 12.66 6.01 4.99
C ILE A 201 12.57 6.47 6.45
N VAL A 202 13.67 6.92 7.05
CA VAL A 202 13.66 7.44 8.43
C VAL A 202 12.80 8.71 8.54
N GLY A 203 12.91 9.60 7.55
CA GLY A 203 12.08 10.81 7.46
C GLY A 203 10.59 10.50 7.37
N ALA A 204 10.19 9.46 6.65
CA ALA A 204 8.79 9.03 6.52
C ALA A 204 8.21 8.58 7.87
N TYR A 205 8.95 7.75 8.62
CA TYR A 205 8.56 7.34 9.97
C TYR A 205 8.49 8.54 10.93
N ASP A 206 9.47 9.45 10.89
CA ASP A 206 9.46 10.65 11.74
C ASP A 206 8.29 11.58 11.41
N TYR A 207 8.02 11.77 10.12
CA TYR A 207 6.88 12.57 9.64
C TYR A 207 5.56 11.98 10.12
N ALA A 208 5.33 10.68 9.88
CA ALA A 208 4.12 10.01 10.30
C ALA A 208 3.93 10.04 11.83
N ARG A 209 5.00 9.81 12.61
CA ARG A 209 4.95 9.91 14.07
C ARG A 209 4.57 11.31 14.55
N LYS A 210 5.06 12.37 13.91
CA LYS A 210 4.80 13.77 14.31
C LYS A 210 3.47 14.32 13.82
N GLN A 211 3.06 13.95 12.59
CA GLN A 211 1.96 14.60 11.87
C GLN A 211 0.73 13.72 11.72
N TRP A 212 0.88 12.39 11.75
CA TRP A 212 -0.19 11.46 11.40
C TRP A 212 -0.74 10.66 12.57
N GLN A 213 -0.28 10.93 13.79
CA GLN A 213 -0.95 10.44 14.99
C GLN A 213 -2.25 11.21 15.22
N PRO A 214 -3.36 10.54 15.60
CA PRO A 214 -3.49 9.11 15.89
C PRO A 214 -4.04 8.27 14.71
N TRP A 215 -4.11 8.82 13.49
CA TRP A 215 -4.85 8.23 12.38
C TRP A 215 -4.06 7.20 11.57
N VAL A 216 -2.72 7.19 11.62
CA VAL A 216 -1.91 6.08 11.10
C VAL A 216 -1.55 5.11 12.22
N GLY A 217 -1.86 3.83 12.00
CA GLY A 217 -1.56 2.74 12.92
C GLY A 217 -0.26 2.01 12.59
N ILE A 218 -0.25 1.27 11.47
CA ILE A 218 0.89 0.44 11.04
C ILE A 218 1.51 1.04 9.79
N MET A 219 2.84 0.96 9.69
CA MET A 219 3.61 1.29 8.50
C MET A 219 4.59 0.15 8.20
N SER A 220 4.38 -0.52 7.07
CA SER A 220 5.17 -1.66 6.60
C SER A 220 6.17 -1.21 5.54
N LEU A 221 7.45 -1.16 5.93
CA LEU A 221 8.55 -0.80 5.04
C LEU A 221 8.89 -1.98 4.11
N ILE A 222 8.92 -1.71 2.82
CA ILE A 222 9.36 -2.66 1.80
C ILE A 222 10.86 -2.48 1.51
N TYR A 223 11.72 -3.50 1.48
CA TYR A 223 11.55 -4.92 1.88
C TYR A 223 12.77 -5.42 2.68
N VAL A 224 12.63 -6.57 3.34
CA VAL A 224 13.78 -7.46 3.62
C VAL A 224 13.95 -8.37 2.40
N SER A 225 15.17 -8.47 1.86
CA SER A 225 15.42 -9.24 0.63
C SER A 225 15.09 -10.72 0.80
N ALA A 226 14.37 -11.28 -0.18
CA ALA A 226 14.30 -12.73 -0.34
C ALA A 226 15.68 -13.30 -0.76
N PRO A 227 16.05 -14.51 -0.31
CA PRO A 227 17.39 -15.06 -0.56
C PRO A 227 17.68 -15.41 -2.02
N TYR A 228 16.65 -15.47 -2.86
CA TYR A 228 16.74 -15.79 -4.29
C TYR A 228 16.61 -14.56 -5.20
N TRP A 229 16.39 -13.36 -4.65
CA TRP A 229 16.39 -12.14 -5.46
C TRP A 229 17.78 -11.82 -5.97
N THR A 230 17.82 -11.27 -7.17
CA THR A 230 19.01 -10.93 -7.94
C THR A 230 18.92 -9.48 -8.41
N PRO A 231 20.02 -8.87 -8.89
CA PRO A 231 19.95 -7.57 -9.58
C PRO A 231 18.97 -7.54 -10.77
N GLU A 232 18.54 -8.68 -11.30
CA GLU A 232 17.52 -8.78 -12.34
C GLU A 232 16.09 -8.61 -11.79
N ASP A 233 15.88 -8.71 -10.48
CA ASP A 233 14.60 -8.50 -9.81
C ASP A 233 14.47 -7.05 -9.32
N GLU A 234 13.31 -6.41 -9.53
CA GLU A 234 13.12 -5.03 -9.07
C GLU A 234 13.10 -4.90 -7.55
N GLN A 235 12.59 -5.92 -6.83
CA GLN A 235 12.53 -5.94 -5.37
C GLN A 235 13.92 -5.91 -4.70
N TYR A 236 14.97 -6.37 -5.41
CA TYR A 236 16.34 -6.25 -4.96
C TYR A 236 16.74 -4.80 -4.69
N TYR A 237 16.17 -3.83 -5.42
CA TYR A 237 16.49 -2.42 -5.28
C TYR A 237 15.55 -1.66 -4.34
N TRP A 238 14.43 -2.23 -3.94
CA TRP A 238 13.60 -1.69 -2.85
C TRP A 238 14.09 -2.13 -1.47
N SER A 239 14.72 -3.30 -1.42
CA SER A 239 15.12 -3.94 -0.17
C SER A 239 16.14 -3.15 0.65
N ILE A 240 16.01 -3.22 1.97
CA ILE A 240 16.94 -2.63 2.96
C ILE A 240 18.06 -3.61 3.38
N THR A 241 18.00 -4.86 2.94
CA THR A 241 19.07 -5.86 3.07
C THR A 241 19.45 -6.39 1.70
N ASP A 242 20.60 -7.05 1.57
CA ASP A 242 20.88 -7.92 0.43
C ASP A 242 20.29 -9.33 0.61
N PRO A 243 20.28 -10.19 -0.43
CA PRO A 243 19.78 -11.58 -0.36
C PRO A 243 20.55 -12.49 0.63
N LYS A 244 21.75 -12.10 1.07
CA LYS A 244 22.52 -12.81 2.10
C LYS A 244 22.17 -12.33 3.51
N GLY A 245 21.29 -11.35 3.64
CA GLY A 245 20.89 -10.74 4.91
C GLY A 245 21.86 -9.65 5.40
N ASN A 246 22.83 -9.22 4.59
CA ASN A 246 23.69 -8.11 4.99
C ASN A 246 22.89 -6.80 4.96
N PRO A 247 23.08 -5.91 5.95
CA PRO A 247 22.38 -4.64 6.01
C PRO A 247 22.82 -3.71 4.86
N ARG A 248 21.87 -2.94 4.33
CA ARG A 248 22.12 -1.76 3.50
C ARG A 248 21.96 -0.48 4.33
N PRO A 249 22.35 0.71 3.82
CA PRO A 249 22.25 1.95 4.59
C PRO A 249 20.88 2.20 5.23
N ALA A 250 19.79 1.84 4.55
CA ALA A 250 18.44 1.99 5.07
C ALA A 250 18.16 1.09 6.30
N TYR A 251 18.69 -0.13 6.34
CA TYR A 251 18.54 -1.02 7.50
C TYR A 251 19.21 -0.42 8.73
N ASP A 252 20.45 0.04 8.59
CA ASP A 252 21.20 0.63 9.70
C ASP A 252 20.55 1.93 10.19
N ALA A 253 20.02 2.75 9.26
CA ALA A 253 19.30 3.97 9.60
C ALA A 253 18.01 3.70 10.39
N VAL A 254 17.19 2.72 9.96
CA VAL A 254 15.98 2.32 10.69
C VAL A 254 16.33 1.71 12.05
N LYS A 255 17.37 0.87 12.12
CA LYS A 255 17.86 0.29 13.38
C LYS A 255 18.32 1.36 14.38
N ALA A 256 18.96 2.43 13.90
CA ALA A 256 19.37 3.55 14.73
C ALA A 256 18.16 4.36 15.24
N MET A 257 17.14 4.57 14.40
CA MET A 257 15.91 5.27 14.78
C MET A 257 15.17 4.56 15.92
N LEU A 258 15.11 3.22 15.94
CA LEU A 258 14.41 2.45 16.97
C LEU A 258 15.04 2.53 18.37
N LYS A 259 16.26 3.04 18.48
CA LYS A 259 16.96 3.18 19.77
C LYS A 259 16.71 4.53 20.45
N ASN A 260 16.08 5.47 19.75
CA ASN A 260 15.80 6.84 20.19
C ASN A 260 14.29 7.04 20.40
#